data_AF-A0A960ZWE3-F1
#
_entry.id   AF-A0A960ZWE3-F1
#
_cell.length_a   1.000
_cell.length_b   1.000
_cell.length_c   1.000
_cell.angle_alpha   90.00
_cell.angle_beta   90.00
_cell.angle_gamma   90.00
#
_symmetry.space_group_name_H-M   'P 1'
#
loop_
_entity.id
_entity.type
_entity.pdbx_description
1 polymer ?
#
loop_
_entity_poly.entity_id
_entity_poly.type
_entity_poly.pdbx_seq_one_letter_code
_entity_poly.pdbx_strand_id
1 'polypeptide(L)'
;GKPANQTGIWGLNELNAADITAPTSPTFAQYRKLNPAVLASTNVLAYTGVRTGPGISAANDEALSVVRTTGSGIPSIRLQEGTALNLPASLTGRVISHFGPIAVGATSNNIAVTANIRAVGGAGSIVVTRANDSAAFMIDAFGTQVGGGIFEGENSPLIGIQYGQVTPRIAMGDSNPVVSVGLTGETTGNAAVVRLGGAILARKGEPTTVLDPPATTTPAFATFLGESSPSPNASILRATVSGVPASQREGLWHQTLSDTFVLGGVFPFAQKGVQVPGMAAGIKFSRFLRYGVTPSGSILVHAVVSGPGVNSTNDGIVIAFFRFTLSSSFLPQILVREGDEAPDTQGLRIASILQVDTSDSV
;
A
#
# COMPACT_ATOMS: atom_id res chain seq x y z
N GLY A 1 -14.99 -25.42 -31.88
CA GLY A 1 -13.96 -25.21 -30.84
C GLY A 1 -14.49 -24.26 -29.81
N LYS A 2 -14.31 -24.54 -28.51
CA LYS A 2 -14.61 -23.56 -27.45
C LYS A 2 -13.71 -22.34 -27.66
N PRO A 3 -14.23 -21.10 -27.65
CA PRO A 3 -13.37 -19.92 -27.63
C PRO A 3 -12.47 -19.97 -26.39
N ALA A 4 -11.18 -19.69 -26.57
CA ALA A 4 -10.25 -19.58 -25.46
C ALA A 4 -10.73 -18.46 -24.52
N ASN A 5 -10.74 -18.71 -23.22
CA ASN A 5 -11.07 -17.71 -22.21
C ASN A 5 -10.07 -16.55 -22.32
N GLN A 6 -10.47 -15.47 -22.97
CA GLN A 6 -9.69 -14.22 -23.02
C GLN A 6 -10.06 -13.38 -21.80
N THR A 7 -9.07 -13.05 -20.98
CA THR A 7 -9.20 -12.11 -19.87
C THR A 7 -8.92 -10.70 -20.42
N GLY A 8 -9.94 -9.85 -20.53
CA GLY A 8 -9.81 -8.45 -20.94
C GLY A 8 -9.89 -7.49 -19.75
N ILE A 9 -9.12 -6.40 -19.78
CA ILE A 9 -9.31 -5.25 -18.89
C ILE A 9 -10.27 -4.29 -19.58
N TRP A 10 -11.37 -3.97 -18.92
CA TRP A 10 -12.37 -3.01 -19.40
C TRP A 10 -12.19 -1.71 -18.61
N GLY A 11 -11.57 -0.70 -19.23
CA GLY A 11 -11.43 0.66 -18.68
C GLY A 11 -12.56 1.59 -19.16
N LEU A 12 -12.95 2.53 -18.30
CA LEU A 12 -14.13 3.43 -18.40
C LEU A 12 -14.30 4.15 -19.77
N ASN A 13 -15.59 4.30 -20.14
CA ASN A 13 -16.33 5.15 -21.12
C ASN A 13 -15.68 5.89 -22.31
N GLU A 14 -14.36 6.01 -22.42
CA GLU A 14 -13.67 6.66 -23.55
C GLU A 14 -12.71 5.75 -24.32
N LEU A 15 -12.44 4.53 -23.81
CA LEU A 15 -11.80 3.49 -24.60
C LEU A 15 -12.87 2.78 -25.42
N ASN A 16 -13.02 3.17 -26.69
CA ASN A 16 -13.87 2.44 -27.62
C ASN A 16 -13.38 1.00 -27.67
N ALA A 17 -14.26 0.02 -27.46
CA ALA A 17 -13.90 -1.40 -27.56
C ALA A 17 -13.29 -1.75 -28.93
N ALA A 18 -13.56 -0.93 -29.95
CA ALA A 18 -12.95 -1.01 -31.27
C ALA A 18 -11.46 -0.55 -31.33
N ASP A 19 -11.02 0.30 -30.40
CA ASP A 19 -9.63 0.79 -30.34
C ASP A 19 -8.69 -0.17 -29.57
N ILE A 20 -9.27 -1.06 -28.76
CA ILE A 20 -8.56 -2.20 -28.16
C ILE A 20 -8.78 -3.43 -29.05
N THR A 21 -8.53 -3.30 -30.35
CA THR A 21 -8.27 -4.48 -31.16
C THR A 21 -7.05 -5.17 -30.59
N ALA A 22 -7.19 -6.42 -30.13
CA ALA A 22 -6.06 -7.30 -29.91
C ALA A 22 -5.13 -7.16 -31.13
N PRO A 23 -3.83 -6.87 -30.96
CA PRO A 23 -2.94 -6.63 -32.09
C PRO A 23 -3.11 -7.75 -33.10
N THR A 24 -3.65 -7.43 -34.27
CA THR A 24 -4.14 -8.38 -35.26
C THR A 24 -3.02 -9.13 -35.99
N SER A 25 -1.76 -8.89 -35.59
CA SER A 25 -0.61 -9.66 -36.04
C SER A 25 -0.26 -10.75 -35.02
N PRO A 26 -0.25 -12.04 -35.42
CA PRO A 26 0.15 -13.18 -34.57
C PRO A 26 1.63 -13.16 -34.15
N THR A 27 2.36 -12.08 -34.43
CA THR A 27 3.78 -11.91 -34.10
C THR A 27 4.04 -11.34 -32.70
N PHE A 28 3.01 -10.93 -31.95
CA PHE A 28 3.18 -10.29 -30.65
C PHE A 28 2.80 -11.21 -29.49
N ALA A 29 3.59 -11.12 -28.41
CA ALA A 29 3.27 -11.79 -27.16
C ALA A 29 1.94 -11.28 -26.58
N GLN A 30 1.08 -12.20 -26.16
CA GLN A 30 -0.25 -11.94 -25.60
C GLN A 30 -0.25 -12.17 -24.10
N TYR A 31 -1.06 -11.42 -23.35
CA TYR A 31 -1.31 -11.69 -21.94
C TYR A 31 -2.23 -12.90 -21.78
N ARG A 32 -1.77 -13.94 -21.08
CA ARG A 32 -2.62 -15.08 -20.65
C ARG A 32 -3.32 -14.82 -19.32
N LYS A 33 -2.74 -13.97 -18.48
CA LYS A 33 -3.23 -13.63 -17.14
C LYS A 33 -2.86 -12.19 -16.82
N LEU A 34 -3.80 -11.45 -16.25
CA LEU A 34 -3.62 -10.10 -15.75
C LEU A 34 -3.85 -10.11 -14.25
N ASN A 35 -3.00 -9.43 -13.50
CA ASN A 35 -3.23 -9.11 -12.11
C ASN A 35 -4.12 -7.84 -12.02
N PRO A 36 -4.73 -7.55 -10.86
CA PRO A 36 -5.52 -6.33 -10.69
C PRO A 36 -4.73 -5.09 -11.12
N ALA A 37 -5.36 -4.27 -11.97
CA ALA A 37 -4.77 -3.04 -12.44
C ALA A 37 -4.96 -1.93 -11.39
N VAL A 38 -4.04 -0.98 -11.37
CA VAL A 38 -4.11 0.23 -10.55
C VAL A 38 -4.11 1.45 -11.46
N LEU A 39 -4.94 2.45 -11.12
CA LEU A 39 -5.15 3.64 -11.93
C LEU A 39 -4.76 4.89 -11.12
N ALA A 40 -3.89 5.72 -11.68
CA ALA A 40 -3.54 7.01 -11.14
C ALA A 40 -4.45 8.12 -11.71
N SER A 41 -4.57 9.25 -11.00
CA SER A 41 -5.29 10.42 -11.52
C SER A 41 -4.58 11.08 -12.72
N THR A 42 -3.31 10.75 -12.92
CA THR A 42 -2.48 11.17 -14.06
C THR A 42 -2.77 10.43 -15.36
N ASN A 43 -3.90 9.73 -15.47
CA ASN A 43 -4.26 8.93 -16.64
C ASN A 43 -3.28 7.77 -16.90
N VAL A 44 -2.69 7.22 -15.83
CA VAL A 44 -1.76 6.10 -15.88
C VAL A 44 -2.44 4.86 -15.33
N LEU A 45 -2.65 3.87 -16.20
CA LEU A 45 -3.09 2.53 -15.81
C LEU A 45 -1.86 1.62 -15.79
N ALA A 46 -1.54 1.04 -14.63
CA ALA A 46 -0.46 0.08 -14.48
C ALA A 46 -1.01 -1.29 -14.10
N TYR A 47 -0.42 -2.34 -14.66
CA TYR A 47 -0.78 -3.72 -14.32
C TYR A 47 0.41 -4.65 -14.56
N THR A 48 0.45 -5.73 -13.79
CA THR A 48 1.36 -6.86 -14.06
C THR A 48 0.58 -7.99 -14.70
N GLY A 49 1.26 -8.82 -15.48
CA GLY A 49 0.61 -9.96 -16.09
C GLY A 49 1.57 -10.92 -16.74
N VAL A 50 1.09 -12.14 -16.93
CA VAL A 50 1.83 -13.24 -17.53
C VAL A 50 1.52 -13.31 -19.01
N ARG A 51 2.56 -13.42 -19.83
CA ARG A 51 2.57 -13.35 -21.28
C ARG A 51 2.89 -14.70 -21.88
N THR A 52 2.49 -14.89 -23.13
CA THR A 52 2.79 -16.08 -23.94
C THR A 52 2.96 -15.67 -25.39
N GLY A 53 3.72 -16.46 -26.16
CA GLY A 53 3.94 -16.19 -27.59
C GLY A 53 5.41 -16.35 -27.98
N PRO A 54 5.76 -16.08 -29.24
CA PRO A 54 7.13 -16.17 -29.73
C PRO A 54 8.09 -15.34 -28.88
N GLY A 55 9.22 -15.93 -28.47
CA GLY A 55 10.24 -15.26 -27.65
C GLY A 55 9.91 -15.10 -26.16
N ILE A 56 8.73 -15.57 -25.71
CA ILE A 56 8.36 -15.62 -24.29
C ILE A 56 8.62 -17.02 -23.73
N SER A 57 9.32 -17.06 -22.60
CA SER A 57 9.74 -18.24 -21.85
C SER A 57 9.43 -18.04 -20.37
N ALA A 58 9.54 -19.09 -19.55
CA ALA A 58 9.35 -18.98 -18.10
C ALA A 58 10.38 -18.08 -17.38
N ALA A 59 11.38 -17.56 -18.09
CA ALA A 59 12.36 -16.62 -17.55
C ALA A 59 12.02 -15.14 -17.84
N ASN A 60 11.02 -14.89 -18.68
CA ASN A 60 10.61 -13.56 -19.10
C ASN A 60 9.10 -13.49 -19.37
N ASP A 61 8.28 -14.34 -18.75
CA ASP A 61 6.85 -14.40 -19.05
C ASP A 61 6.04 -13.38 -18.27
N GLU A 62 6.57 -12.78 -17.20
CA GLU A 62 5.87 -11.71 -16.51
C GLU A 62 6.35 -10.31 -16.92
N ALA A 63 5.43 -9.35 -17.00
CA ALA A 63 5.76 -7.96 -17.30
C ALA A 63 4.86 -6.97 -16.53
N LEU A 64 5.47 -5.87 -16.11
CA LEU A 64 4.79 -4.64 -15.71
C LEU A 64 4.56 -3.78 -16.95
N SER A 65 3.28 -3.55 -17.26
CA SER A 65 2.84 -2.70 -18.37
C SER A 65 2.12 -1.46 -17.89
N VAL A 66 2.24 -0.42 -18.71
CA VAL A 66 1.65 0.89 -18.47
C VAL A 66 0.92 1.37 -19.72
N VAL A 67 -0.29 1.88 -19.54
CA VAL A 67 -1.11 2.53 -20.56
C VAL A 67 -1.37 3.97 -20.13
N ARG A 68 -1.18 4.93 -21.06
CA ARG A 68 -1.79 6.26 -20.92
C ARG A 68 -3.23 6.17 -21.38
N THR A 69 -4.18 6.55 -20.53
CA THR A 69 -5.60 6.55 -20.89
C THR A 69 -5.97 7.74 -21.79
N THR A 70 -5.08 8.74 -21.94
CA THR A 70 -5.23 9.83 -22.91
C THR A 70 -4.40 9.55 -24.17
N GLY A 71 -5.06 9.25 -25.29
CA GLY A 71 -4.43 9.01 -26.60
C GLY A 71 -4.55 7.58 -27.11
N SER A 72 -3.68 7.17 -28.04
CA SER A 72 -3.77 5.88 -28.75
C SER A 72 -3.54 4.62 -27.90
N GLY A 73 -3.54 4.73 -26.56
CA GLY A 73 -3.75 3.64 -25.60
C GLY A 73 -2.82 2.43 -25.65
N ILE A 74 -1.75 2.44 -26.45
CA ILE A 74 -0.92 1.23 -26.63
C ILE A 74 -0.19 0.92 -25.33
N PRO A 75 -0.40 -0.27 -24.72
CA PRO A 75 0.36 -0.68 -23.55
C PRO A 75 1.86 -0.73 -23.86
N SER A 76 2.63 -0.08 -22.98
CA SER A 76 4.08 -0.09 -23.01
C SER A 76 4.61 -0.98 -21.88
N ILE A 77 5.43 -1.97 -22.23
CA ILE A 77 6.13 -2.79 -21.25
C ILE A 77 7.24 -1.95 -20.63
N ARG A 78 7.23 -1.80 -19.31
CA ARG A 78 8.22 -1.01 -18.58
C ARG A 78 9.30 -1.87 -17.98
N LEU A 79 8.88 -2.97 -17.35
CA LEU A 79 9.79 -3.98 -16.81
C LEU A 79 9.27 -5.35 -17.20
N GLN A 80 10.19 -6.27 -17.40
CA GLN A 80 9.91 -7.66 -17.67
C GLN A 80 10.73 -8.53 -16.74
N GLU A 81 10.21 -9.69 -16.37
CA GLU A 81 11.00 -10.72 -15.73
C GLU A 81 12.27 -10.99 -16.55
N GLY A 82 13.39 -11.20 -15.87
CA GLY A 82 14.71 -11.34 -16.50
C GLY A 82 15.35 -10.01 -16.91
N THR A 83 14.65 -8.88 -16.80
CA THR A 83 15.25 -7.56 -17.02
C THR A 83 16.24 -7.26 -15.91
N ALA A 84 17.47 -6.92 -16.29
CA ALA A 84 18.46 -6.43 -15.35
C ALA A 84 17.98 -5.12 -14.74
N LEU A 85 18.05 -5.03 -13.42
CA LEU A 85 17.67 -3.81 -12.74
C LEU A 85 18.82 -2.79 -12.88
N ASN A 86 18.57 -1.67 -13.56
CA ASN A 86 19.51 -0.54 -13.62
C ASN A 86 19.51 0.19 -12.27
N LEU A 87 20.20 -0.40 -11.32
CA LEU A 87 20.24 -0.01 -9.91
C LEU A 87 21.66 0.42 -9.49
N PRO A 88 21.83 0.97 -8.27
CA PRO A 88 23.15 1.17 -7.69
C PRO A 88 24.03 -0.09 -7.81
N ALA A 89 25.35 0.10 -7.91
CA ALA A 89 26.30 -0.97 -8.23
C ALA A 89 26.17 -2.24 -7.37
N SER A 90 25.70 -2.14 -6.12
CA SER A 90 25.46 -3.26 -5.20
C SER A 90 24.38 -4.25 -5.67
N LEU A 91 23.60 -3.88 -6.68
CA LEU A 91 22.47 -4.66 -7.19
C LEU A 91 22.70 -5.14 -8.63
N THR A 92 23.89 -4.88 -9.18
CA THR A 92 24.35 -5.43 -10.46
C THR A 92 24.35 -6.96 -10.40
N GLY A 93 23.88 -7.61 -11.46
CA GLY A 93 23.82 -9.08 -11.53
C GLY A 93 22.54 -9.69 -10.94
N ARG A 94 21.55 -8.87 -10.59
CA ARG A 94 20.21 -9.30 -10.16
C ARG A 94 19.17 -8.98 -11.25
N VAL A 95 18.16 -9.84 -11.39
CA VAL A 95 17.01 -9.65 -12.28
C VAL A 95 15.70 -9.88 -11.53
N ILE A 96 14.63 -9.27 -12.03
CA ILE A 96 13.28 -9.55 -11.55
C ILE A 96 12.93 -11.00 -11.88
N SER A 97 12.45 -11.75 -10.89
CA SER A 97 11.93 -13.11 -11.08
C SER A 97 10.41 -13.17 -10.99
N HIS A 98 9.77 -12.29 -10.22
CA HIS A 98 8.31 -12.23 -10.11
C HIS A 98 7.90 -10.83 -9.65
N PHE A 99 6.80 -10.30 -10.19
CA PHE A 99 6.20 -9.05 -9.71
C PHE A 99 5.16 -9.34 -8.63
N GLY A 100 5.30 -8.70 -7.48
CA GLY A 100 4.29 -8.66 -6.44
C GLY A 100 3.27 -7.52 -6.66
N PRO A 101 2.56 -7.10 -5.61
CA PRO A 101 1.65 -5.97 -5.69
C PRO A 101 2.33 -4.68 -6.15
N ILE A 102 1.54 -3.88 -6.85
CA ILE A 102 1.89 -2.56 -7.37
C ILE A 102 1.00 -1.49 -6.74
N ALA A 103 1.54 -0.29 -6.63
CA ALA A 103 0.81 0.93 -6.31
C ALA A 103 1.26 2.03 -7.26
N VAL A 104 0.39 2.99 -7.54
CA VAL A 104 0.69 4.14 -8.42
C VAL A 104 0.50 5.43 -7.65
N GLY A 105 1.37 6.40 -7.92
CA GLY A 105 1.23 7.72 -7.33
C GLY A 105 -0.04 8.40 -7.82
N ALA A 106 -0.79 9.03 -6.91
CA ALA A 106 -2.05 9.67 -7.27
C ALA A 106 -1.84 10.79 -8.30
N THR A 107 -0.88 11.69 -8.06
CA THR A 107 -0.56 12.87 -8.89
C THR A 107 0.79 12.77 -9.61
N SER A 108 1.54 11.69 -9.38
CA SER A 108 2.81 11.43 -10.06
C SER A 108 2.65 10.37 -11.16
N ASN A 109 3.69 10.22 -11.98
CA ASN A 109 3.81 9.08 -12.90
C ASN A 109 4.58 7.92 -12.25
N ASN A 110 4.80 7.93 -10.95
CA ASN A 110 5.61 6.90 -10.32
C ASN A 110 4.78 5.65 -10.05
N ILE A 111 5.42 4.49 -10.17
CA ILE A 111 4.86 3.17 -9.88
C ILE A 111 5.77 2.53 -8.85
N ALA A 112 5.22 2.13 -7.72
CA ALA A 112 5.91 1.35 -6.72
C ALA A 112 5.53 -0.12 -6.86
N VAL A 113 6.51 -1.00 -6.74
CA VAL A 113 6.34 -2.42 -6.95
C VAL A 113 7.14 -3.20 -5.91
N THR A 114 6.55 -4.26 -5.40
CA THR A 114 7.29 -5.32 -4.71
C THR A 114 7.67 -6.40 -5.72
N ALA A 115 8.80 -7.05 -5.54
CA ALA A 115 9.26 -8.09 -6.47
C ALA A 115 10.10 -9.15 -5.77
N ASN A 116 10.06 -10.35 -6.32
CA ASN A 116 11.08 -11.35 -6.07
C ASN A 116 12.21 -11.19 -7.10
N ILE A 117 13.44 -11.45 -6.64
CA ILE A 117 14.66 -11.28 -7.39
C ILE A 117 15.35 -12.63 -7.54
N ARG A 118 16.07 -12.82 -8.64
CA ARG A 118 17.02 -13.92 -8.81
C ARG A 118 18.34 -13.43 -9.40
N ALA A 119 19.35 -14.28 -9.31
CA ALA A 119 20.63 -14.07 -9.97
C ALA A 119 20.47 -14.11 -11.50
N VAL A 120 21.22 -13.26 -12.22
CA VAL A 120 21.33 -13.35 -13.70
C VAL A 120 21.97 -14.69 -14.12
N GLY A 121 22.80 -15.27 -13.25
CA GLY A 121 23.69 -16.38 -13.58
C GLY A 121 25.00 -15.91 -14.21
N GLY A 122 26.01 -16.77 -14.20
CA GLY A 122 27.35 -16.46 -14.75
C GLY A 122 28.38 -15.99 -13.70
N ALA A 123 29.64 -15.96 -14.12
CA ALA A 123 30.75 -15.54 -13.26
C ALA A 123 30.58 -14.06 -12.85
N GLY A 124 30.70 -13.76 -11.55
CA GLY A 124 30.52 -12.42 -11.00
C GLY A 124 29.07 -12.05 -10.67
N SER A 125 28.09 -12.93 -10.90
CA SER A 125 26.72 -12.73 -10.41
C SER A 125 26.69 -12.81 -8.88
N ILE A 126 25.96 -11.89 -8.25
CA ILE A 126 25.63 -11.99 -6.83
C ILE A 126 24.80 -13.27 -6.63
N VAL A 127 25.13 -14.05 -5.60
CA VAL A 127 24.32 -15.20 -5.20
C VAL A 127 23.04 -14.68 -4.58
N VAL A 128 21.91 -14.98 -5.23
CA VAL A 128 20.58 -14.74 -4.68
C VAL A 128 20.10 -16.01 -3.99
N THR A 129 19.74 -15.88 -2.73
CA THR A 129 19.27 -16.89 -1.79
C THR A 129 17.93 -16.42 -1.23
N ARG A 130 17.26 -17.29 -0.47
CA ARG A 130 16.02 -16.92 0.23
C ARG A 130 16.18 -15.75 1.22
N ALA A 131 17.40 -15.39 1.60
CA ALA A 131 17.68 -14.31 2.53
C ALA A 131 18.00 -12.97 1.83
N ASN A 132 17.84 -12.88 0.51
CA ASN A 132 18.04 -11.65 -0.28
C ASN A 132 17.27 -11.69 -1.62
N ASP A 133 16.14 -12.40 -1.67
CA ASP A 133 15.34 -12.61 -2.88
C ASP A 133 14.11 -11.71 -2.98
N SER A 134 13.96 -10.73 -2.09
CA SER A 134 12.85 -9.79 -2.11
C SER A 134 13.28 -8.32 -2.17
N ALA A 135 12.45 -7.50 -2.82
CA ALA A 135 12.68 -6.07 -2.96
C ALA A 135 11.37 -5.27 -3.08
N ALA A 136 11.47 -3.98 -2.79
CA ALA A 136 10.49 -2.98 -3.19
C ALA A 136 11.21 -1.81 -3.84
N PHE A 137 10.71 -1.35 -4.97
CA PHE A 137 11.31 -0.23 -5.69
C PHE A 137 10.28 0.61 -6.44
N MET A 138 10.71 1.80 -6.86
CA MET A 138 9.89 2.76 -7.58
C MET A 138 10.48 3.02 -8.97
N ILE A 139 9.62 3.06 -9.99
CA ILE A 139 9.98 3.48 -11.35
C ILE A 139 9.10 4.64 -11.79
N ASP A 140 9.59 5.44 -12.74
CA ASP A 140 8.73 6.32 -13.53
C ASP A 140 7.97 5.46 -14.56
N ALA A 141 6.65 5.61 -14.64
CA ALA A 141 5.75 4.92 -15.57
C ALA A 141 6.12 5.11 -17.04
N PHE A 142 6.93 6.12 -17.36
CA PHE A 142 7.44 6.43 -18.70
C PHE A 142 8.95 6.34 -18.82
N GLY A 143 9.66 6.17 -17.71
CA GLY A 143 11.09 5.90 -17.66
C GLY A 143 11.43 4.40 -17.62
N THR A 144 12.73 4.11 -17.58
CA THR A 144 13.29 2.77 -17.33
C THR A 144 14.22 2.74 -16.13
N GLN A 145 14.41 3.89 -15.47
CA GLN A 145 15.26 4.00 -14.30
C GLN A 145 14.46 3.74 -13.03
N VAL A 146 15.08 2.97 -12.12
CA VAL A 146 14.58 2.81 -10.77
C VAL A 146 15.01 4.03 -9.96
N GLY A 147 14.05 4.83 -9.50
CA GLY A 147 14.32 6.06 -8.75
C GLY A 147 14.82 5.82 -7.33
N GLY A 148 14.37 4.71 -6.72
CA GLY A 148 14.79 4.29 -5.38
C GLY A 148 14.21 2.92 -5.04
N GLY A 149 14.85 2.23 -4.09
CA GLY A 149 14.37 0.92 -3.65
C GLY A 149 15.05 0.43 -2.39
N ILE A 150 14.48 -0.63 -1.84
CA ILE A 150 15.00 -1.40 -0.73
C ILE A 150 15.09 -2.86 -1.17
N PHE A 151 16.15 -3.52 -0.73
CA PHE A 151 16.48 -4.87 -1.15
C PHE A 151 16.86 -5.65 0.10
N GLU A 152 16.28 -6.82 0.23
CA GLU A 152 16.62 -7.72 1.31
C GLU A 152 18.12 -8.06 1.27
N GLY A 153 18.74 -8.09 2.45
CA GLY A 153 20.18 -8.25 2.66
C GLY A 153 20.99 -6.95 2.53
N GLU A 154 20.43 -5.85 2.02
CA GLU A 154 21.14 -4.56 2.00
C GLU A 154 21.05 -3.87 3.36
N ASN A 155 22.00 -2.96 3.63
CA ASN A 155 22.02 -2.20 4.87
C ASN A 155 20.78 -1.31 5.00
N SER A 156 20.16 -1.35 6.17
CA SER A 156 19.19 -0.34 6.60
C SER A 156 19.93 0.90 7.12
N PRO A 157 19.25 2.01 7.45
CA PRO A 157 19.87 3.16 8.12
C PRO A 157 20.32 2.85 9.56
N LEU A 158 19.90 1.72 10.12
CA LEU A 158 20.32 1.30 11.45
C LEU A 158 21.69 0.62 11.36
N ILE A 159 22.60 1.03 12.23
CA ILE A 159 23.98 0.51 12.27
C ILE A 159 23.96 -0.99 12.52
N GLY A 160 24.57 -1.75 11.62
CA GLY A 160 24.71 -3.21 11.74
C GLY A 160 23.43 -4.01 11.46
N ILE A 161 22.36 -3.37 10.98
CA ILE A 161 21.07 -4.00 10.68
C ILE A 161 20.83 -3.92 9.18
N GLN A 162 20.41 -5.04 8.61
CA GLN A 162 20.05 -5.14 7.20
C GLN A 162 18.52 -5.27 7.04
N TYR A 163 18.03 -4.93 5.86
CA TYR A 163 16.66 -5.26 5.49
C TYR A 163 16.50 -6.77 5.37
N GLY A 164 15.44 -7.30 5.98
CA GLY A 164 14.96 -8.66 5.77
C GLY A 164 13.86 -8.70 4.70
N GLN A 165 13.10 -9.79 4.69
CA GLN A 165 11.99 -10.03 3.76
C GLN A 165 11.09 -8.81 3.59
N VAL A 166 10.91 -8.38 2.34
CA VAL A 166 9.92 -7.37 1.95
C VAL A 166 8.53 -8.01 1.93
N THR A 167 7.55 -7.42 2.62
CA THR A 167 6.18 -7.96 2.60
C THR A 167 5.54 -7.76 1.23
N PRO A 168 4.67 -8.67 0.77
CA PRO A 168 3.98 -8.56 -0.52
C PRO A 168 2.80 -7.59 -0.42
N ARG A 169 3.06 -6.34 -0.04
CA ARG A 169 2.14 -5.21 -0.05
C ARG A 169 2.95 -3.94 -0.12
N ILE A 170 2.41 -2.92 -0.78
CA ILE A 170 3.06 -1.62 -0.92
C ILE A 170 1.97 -0.56 -1.05
N ALA A 171 2.17 0.57 -0.40
CA ALA A 171 1.30 1.73 -0.55
C ALA A 171 2.11 2.89 -1.15
N MET A 172 1.42 3.82 -1.80
CA MET A 172 2.10 4.89 -2.52
C MET A 172 1.35 6.22 -2.47
N GLY A 173 1.97 7.21 -1.83
CA GLY A 173 1.49 8.58 -1.83
C GLY A 173 2.31 9.40 -2.81
N ASP A 174 1.84 9.56 -4.03
CA ASP A 174 2.54 10.24 -5.12
C ASP A 174 3.94 9.68 -5.40
N SER A 175 4.99 10.19 -4.76
CA SER A 175 6.40 9.76 -4.95
C SER A 175 6.98 9.14 -3.68
N ASN A 176 6.12 8.78 -2.73
CA ASN A 176 6.50 8.31 -1.41
C ASN A 176 5.92 6.91 -1.14
N PRO A 177 6.52 5.87 -1.70
CA PRO A 177 6.05 4.53 -1.41
C PRO A 177 6.53 4.04 -0.05
N VAL A 178 5.66 3.29 0.60
CA VAL A 178 5.81 2.78 1.96
C VAL A 178 5.53 1.29 1.96
N VAL A 179 6.37 0.53 2.66
CA VAL A 179 6.31 -0.93 2.70
C VAL A 179 6.77 -1.46 4.05
N SER A 180 6.14 -2.54 4.51
CA SER A 180 6.61 -3.30 5.66
C SER A 180 7.78 -4.23 5.26
N VAL A 181 8.80 -4.30 6.10
CA VAL A 181 9.98 -5.18 5.92
C VAL A 181 10.33 -5.90 7.22
N GLY A 182 10.93 -7.08 7.09
CA GLY A 182 11.74 -7.66 8.16
C GLY A 182 13.02 -6.85 8.37
N LEU A 183 13.65 -7.00 9.53
CA LEU A 183 15.00 -6.51 9.80
C LEU A 183 15.86 -7.68 10.30
N THR A 184 17.07 -7.81 9.78
CA THR A 184 18.04 -8.84 10.16
C THR A 184 19.18 -8.22 10.95
N GLY A 185 19.68 -8.96 11.95
CA GLY A 185 20.68 -8.45 12.92
C GLY A 185 20.09 -8.02 14.26
N GLU A 186 18.76 -7.91 14.39
CA GLU A 186 18.07 -7.63 15.66
C GLU A 186 16.89 -8.59 15.86
N THR A 187 16.71 -9.11 17.07
CA THR A 187 15.66 -10.10 17.37
C THR A 187 14.35 -9.47 17.84
N THR A 188 14.42 -8.41 18.64
CA THR A 188 13.26 -7.75 19.25
C THR A 188 12.63 -6.72 18.31
N GLY A 189 13.46 -5.97 17.58
CA GLY A 189 13.08 -4.99 16.57
C GLY A 189 13.11 -5.50 15.13
N ASN A 190 12.82 -6.79 14.93
CA ASN A 190 13.00 -7.51 13.66
C ASN A 190 11.99 -7.17 12.54
N ALA A 191 11.27 -6.06 12.64
CA ALA A 191 10.32 -5.59 11.63
C ALA A 191 10.20 -4.07 11.66
N ALA A 192 9.99 -3.47 10.50
CA ALA A 192 9.78 -2.03 10.35
C ALA A 192 8.80 -1.71 9.22
N VAL A 193 8.21 -0.53 9.27
CA VAL A 193 7.62 0.10 8.10
C VAL A 193 8.57 1.19 7.62
N VAL A 194 8.88 1.14 6.33
CA VAL A 194 9.91 1.99 5.74
C VAL A 194 9.37 2.71 4.52
N ARG A 195 9.92 3.89 4.29
CA ARG A 195 9.77 4.64 3.05
C ARG A 195 10.90 4.27 2.10
N LEU A 196 10.59 4.03 0.82
CA LEU A 196 11.64 3.80 -0.16
C LEU A 196 12.51 5.06 -0.27
N GLY A 197 13.83 4.88 -0.33
CA GLY A 197 14.79 5.96 -0.06
C GLY A 197 15.38 5.90 1.35
N GLY A 198 14.88 4.99 2.19
CA GLY A 198 15.60 4.47 3.35
C GLY A 198 15.06 4.91 4.70
N ALA A 199 14.10 5.84 4.81
CA ALA A 199 13.63 6.26 6.13
C ALA A 199 12.80 5.18 6.83
N ILE A 200 13.15 4.82 8.06
CA ILE A 200 12.31 3.99 8.94
C ILE A 200 11.22 4.88 9.53
N LEU A 201 9.96 4.51 9.32
CA LEU A 201 8.80 5.26 9.82
C LEU A 201 8.37 4.78 11.20
N ALA A 202 8.42 3.48 11.42
CA ALA A 202 8.16 2.84 12.70
C ALA A 202 8.89 1.50 12.74
N ARG A 203 9.45 1.13 13.91
CA ARG A 203 10.08 -0.17 14.14
C ARG A 203 9.39 -0.93 15.26
N LYS A 204 9.32 -2.25 15.15
CA LYS A 204 8.89 -3.12 16.24
C LYS A 204 9.76 -2.90 17.48
N GLY A 205 9.16 -2.88 18.66
CA GLY A 205 9.83 -2.60 19.92
C GLY A 205 10.14 -1.11 20.16
N GLU A 206 9.97 -0.25 19.15
CA GLU A 206 10.11 1.19 19.32
C GLU A 206 8.96 1.74 20.17
N PRO A 207 9.24 2.58 21.17
CA PRO A 207 8.21 3.27 21.94
C PRO A 207 7.26 4.05 21.05
N THR A 208 5.98 4.05 21.39
CA THR A 208 4.96 4.81 20.68
C THR A 208 4.00 5.46 21.66
N THR A 209 3.26 6.45 21.18
CA THR A 209 2.15 7.02 21.91
C THR A 209 0.86 6.26 21.58
N VAL A 210 -0.05 6.22 22.55
CA VAL A 210 -1.39 5.64 22.44
C VAL A 210 -2.39 6.68 22.96
N LEU A 211 -3.65 6.59 22.55
CA LEU A 211 -4.67 7.61 22.89
C LEU A 211 -5.13 7.53 24.35
N ASP A 212 -5.04 6.34 24.96
CA ASP A 212 -5.40 6.10 26.36
C ASP A 212 -4.25 5.33 27.05
N PRO A 213 -3.17 6.04 27.44
CA PRO A 213 -1.97 5.39 27.94
C PRO A 213 -2.18 4.81 29.34
N PRO A 214 -1.81 3.54 29.59
CA PRO A 214 -1.77 3.00 30.94
C PRO A 214 -0.70 3.70 31.77
N ALA A 215 -0.95 3.86 33.07
CA ALA A 215 -0.09 4.65 33.95
C ALA A 215 1.34 4.07 34.17
N THR A 216 1.57 2.80 33.86
CA THR A 216 2.77 2.06 34.33
C THR A 216 3.61 1.40 33.25
N THR A 217 3.22 1.49 31.98
CA THR A 217 3.91 0.80 30.88
C THR A 217 4.10 1.72 29.68
N THR A 218 5.31 1.70 29.11
CA THR A 218 5.60 2.38 27.84
C THR A 218 5.08 1.53 26.68
N PRO A 219 4.07 1.98 25.93
CA PRO A 219 3.60 1.25 24.76
C PRO A 219 4.69 1.20 23.69
N ALA A 220 4.77 0.09 22.96
CA ALA A 220 5.71 -0.05 21.85
C ALA A 220 5.07 -0.82 20.69
N PHE A 221 5.50 -0.56 19.45
CA PHE A 221 4.99 -1.31 18.30
C PHE A 221 5.31 -2.81 18.42
N ALA A 222 4.35 -3.67 18.12
CA ALA A 222 4.49 -5.12 18.21
C ALA A 222 4.41 -5.81 16.85
N THR A 223 3.40 -5.49 16.03
CA THR A 223 3.26 -6.00 14.65
C THR A 223 2.68 -4.93 13.73
N PHE A 224 3.05 -4.94 12.46
CA PHE A 224 2.48 -4.05 11.43
C PHE A 224 1.48 -4.83 10.57
N LEU A 225 0.23 -4.40 10.61
CA LEU A 225 -0.90 -5.04 9.94
C LEU A 225 -1.16 -4.45 8.55
N GLY A 226 -0.76 -3.20 8.31
CA GLY A 226 -0.84 -2.55 7.01
C GLY A 226 -0.28 -1.14 7.01
N GLU A 227 -0.09 -0.60 5.81
CA GLU A 227 0.43 0.74 5.57
C GLU A 227 -0.34 1.40 4.42
N SER A 228 -0.61 2.70 4.52
CA SER A 228 -1.16 3.51 3.42
C SER A 228 -0.32 4.77 3.31
N SER A 229 -0.15 5.34 2.12
CA SER A 229 0.57 6.61 1.96
C SER A 229 -0.28 7.54 1.13
N PRO A 230 -0.93 8.54 1.74
CA PRO A 230 -1.84 9.42 1.02
C PRO A 230 -1.22 10.52 0.18
N SER A 231 0.02 10.85 0.47
CA SER A 231 0.70 12.01 -0.10
C SER A 231 2.21 11.82 0.06
N PRO A 232 3.04 12.64 -0.61
CA PRO A 232 4.49 12.60 -0.47
C PRO A 232 4.96 12.69 0.99
N ASN A 233 4.13 13.28 1.84
CA ASN A 233 4.47 13.74 3.16
C ASN A 233 3.63 13.11 4.26
N ALA A 234 2.78 12.13 3.96
CA ALA A 234 2.05 11.43 5.01
C ALA A 234 1.98 9.93 4.76
N SER A 235 1.90 9.21 5.87
CA SER A 235 1.78 7.75 5.91
C SER A 235 0.83 7.38 7.05
N ILE A 236 0.05 6.33 6.84
CA ILE A 236 -0.79 5.72 7.86
C ILE A 236 -0.30 4.31 8.09
N LEU A 237 -0.24 3.93 9.36
CA LEU A 237 0.21 2.62 9.80
C LEU A 237 -0.92 2.00 10.62
N ARG A 238 -1.34 0.79 10.27
CA ARG A 238 -2.13 -0.05 11.16
C ARG A 238 -1.19 -1.00 11.86
N ALA A 239 -1.17 -0.96 13.18
CA ALA A 239 -0.24 -1.76 13.96
C ALA A 239 -0.90 -2.32 15.22
N THR A 240 -0.27 -3.34 15.78
CA THR A 240 -0.50 -3.70 17.17
C THR A 240 0.57 -3.10 18.07
N VAL A 241 0.23 -2.88 19.35
CA VAL A 241 1.13 -2.36 20.38
C VAL A 241 1.19 -3.28 21.59
N SER A 242 2.37 -3.37 22.19
CA SER A 242 2.60 -3.98 23.51
C SER A 242 2.41 -2.94 24.62
N GLY A 243 2.43 -3.38 25.88
CA GLY A 243 2.31 -2.46 27.01
C GLY A 243 0.93 -1.85 27.22
N VAL A 244 -0.13 -2.36 26.57
CA VAL A 244 -1.53 -1.96 26.77
C VAL A 244 -2.47 -3.18 26.89
N PRO A 245 -3.67 -3.04 27.49
CA PRO A 245 -4.67 -4.10 27.56
C PRO A 245 -5.04 -4.66 26.18
N ALA A 246 -5.38 -5.95 26.10
CA ALA A 246 -5.68 -6.63 24.83
C ALA A 246 -6.78 -5.94 24.00
N SER A 247 -7.77 -5.34 24.67
CA SER A 247 -8.84 -4.56 24.04
C SER A 247 -8.36 -3.26 23.37
N GLN A 248 -7.14 -2.80 23.65
CA GLN A 248 -6.53 -1.56 23.14
C GLN A 248 -5.29 -1.82 22.27
N ARG A 249 -4.95 -3.08 21.98
CA ARG A 249 -3.68 -3.44 21.31
C ARG A 249 -3.59 -3.08 19.84
N GLU A 250 -4.61 -2.51 19.22
CA GLU A 250 -4.58 -2.19 17.79
C GLU A 250 -4.99 -0.74 17.58
N GLY A 251 -4.32 -0.07 16.64
CA GLY A 251 -4.62 1.31 16.30
C GLY A 251 -4.21 1.69 14.89
N LEU A 252 -4.48 2.95 14.58
CA LEU A 252 -4.04 3.64 13.39
C LEU A 252 -3.17 4.81 13.82
N TRP A 253 -1.96 4.87 13.28
CA TRP A 253 -1.02 5.95 13.46
C TRP A 253 -0.86 6.70 12.16
N HIS A 254 -0.71 8.02 12.23
CA HIS A 254 -0.31 8.83 11.10
C HIS A 254 1.09 9.38 11.33
N GLN A 255 1.89 9.42 10.28
CA GLN A 255 3.09 10.24 10.21
C GLN A 255 2.77 11.40 9.29
N THR A 256 3.16 12.61 9.70
CA THR A 256 3.24 13.72 8.75
C THR A 256 4.63 14.30 8.75
N LEU A 257 5.26 14.30 7.58
CA LEU A 257 6.39 15.15 7.30
C LEU A 257 5.86 16.54 6.94
N SER A 258 6.46 17.59 7.46
CA SER A 258 6.33 18.89 6.84
C SER A 258 7.65 19.22 6.16
N ASP A 259 7.59 19.84 4.98
CA ASP A 259 8.78 20.22 4.20
C ASP A 259 9.71 21.17 5.00
N THR A 260 9.18 21.81 6.04
CA THR A 260 9.87 22.76 6.93
C THR A 260 10.20 22.21 8.32
N PHE A 261 9.63 21.09 8.74
CA PHE A 261 9.84 20.52 10.08
C PHE A 261 9.61 19.01 10.09
N VAL A 262 10.65 18.26 10.46
CA VAL A 262 10.53 16.85 10.79
C VAL A 262 10.00 16.77 12.22
N LEU A 263 8.67 16.78 12.38
CA LEU A 263 8.08 16.21 13.60
C LEU A 263 8.31 14.71 13.50
N GLY A 264 9.51 14.26 13.87
CA GLY A 264 9.94 12.88 13.79
C GLY A 264 9.13 12.02 14.75
N GLY A 265 7.94 11.59 14.32
CA GLY A 265 7.05 10.80 15.13
C GLY A 265 5.83 10.32 14.34
N VAL A 266 5.33 9.16 14.77
CA VAL A 266 4.05 8.60 14.37
C VAL A 266 3.08 8.82 15.52
N PHE A 267 1.91 9.39 15.22
CA PHE A 267 0.92 9.76 16.24
C PHE A 267 -0.34 8.91 16.06
N PRO A 268 -0.92 8.34 17.13
CA PRO A 268 -2.17 7.62 17.04
C PRO A 268 -3.32 8.60 16.79
N PHE A 269 -4.29 8.21 15.96
CA PHE A 269 -5.53 8.98 15.76
C PHE A 269 -6.80 8.13 15.91
N ALA A 270 -6.67 6.80 15.90
CA ALA A 270 -7.74 5.87 16.26
C ALA A 270 -7.13 4.64 16.94
N GLN A 271 -7.81 4.11 17.97
CA GLN A 271 -7.34 2.94 18.71
C GLN A 271 -8.51 2.13 19.25
N LYS A 272 -8.41 0.81 19.22
CA LYS A 272 -9.42 -0.07 19.84
C LYS A 272 -9.57 0.25 21.32
N GLY A 273 -10.78 0.07 21.85
CA GLY A 273 -11.10 0.29 23.26
C GLY A 273 -11.09 1.76 23.70
N VAL A 274 -10.77 2.70 22.81
CA VAL A 274 -10.80 4.14 23.03
C VAL A 274 -12.08 4.73 22.45
N GLN A 275 -12.58 5.80 23.09
CA GLN A 275 -13.77 6.53 22.68
C GLN A 275 -13.70 6.91 21.19
N VAL A 276 -14.79 6.67 20.46
CA VAL A 276 -14.95 7.18 19.10
C VAL A 276 -15.26 8.66 19.18
N PRO A 277 -14.42 9.53 18.58
CA PRO A 277 -14.67 10.96 18.61
C PRO A 277 -16.01 11.32 17.94
N GLY A 278 -16.74 12.27 18.53
CA GLY A 278 -18.05 12.71 18.02
C GLY A 278 -19.22 11.76 18.34
N MET A 279 -18.98 10.60 18.96
CA MET A 279 -20.04 9.70 19.44
C MET A 279 -20.35 9.93 20.92
N ALA A 280 -21.50 9.40 21.36
CA ALA A 280 -21.88 9.40 22.77
C ALA A 280 -20.81 8.72 23.66
N ALA A 281 -20.73 9.18 24.91
CA ALA A 281 -19.75 8.67 25.87
C ALA A 281 -19.88 7.14 26.06
N GLY A 282 -18.74 6.45 26.05
CA GLY A 282 -18.65 5.00 26.20
C GLY A 282 -18.71 4.23 24.88
N ILE A 283 -18.99 4.88 23.74
CA ILE A 283 -18.89 4.24 22.42
C ILE A 283 -17.43 4.22 21.98
N LYS A 284 -16.90 3.01 21.75
CA LYS A 284 -15.48 2.74 21.53
C LYS A 284 -15.25 1.98 20.23
N PHE A 285 -14.09 2.18 19.60
CA PHE A 285 -13.66 1.33 18.49
C PHE A 285 -13.48 -0.12 18.97
N SER A 286 -14.09 -1.08 18.29
CA SER A 286 -13.95 -2.51 18.60
C SER A 286 -13.10 -3.24 17.56
N ARG A 287 -13.14 -2.81 16.30
CA ARG A 287 -12.36 -3.40 15.19
C ARG A 287 -12.21 -2.40 14.04
N PHE A 288 -11.02 -2.37 13.42
CA PHE A 288 -10.82 -1.68 12.15
C PHE A 288 -11.03 -2.66 10.99
N LEU A 289 -11.90 -2.29 10.04
CA LEU A 289 -12.21 -3.13 8.87
C LEU A 289 -11.36 -2.72 7.69
N ARG A 290 -11.36 -1.42 7.37
CA ARG A 290 -10.56 -0.81 6.31
C ARG A 290 -10.17 0.59 6.71
N TYR A 291 -9.10 1.07 6.10
CA TYR A 291 -8.76 2.48 6.16
C TYR A 291 -8.10 2.86 4.84
N GLY A 292 -8.12 4.15 4.56
CA GLY A 292 -7.54 4.68 3.37
C GLY A 292 -7.60 6.19 3.42
N VAL A 293 -7.14 6.82 2.37
CA VAL A 293 -7.06 8.27 2.33
C VAL A 293 -7.58 8.76 1.01
N THR A 294 -8.30 9.86 1.09
CA THR A 294 -8.82 10.58 -0.06
C THR A 294 -7.71 11.42 -0.71
N PRO A 295 -7.85 11.80 -1.99
CA PRO A 295 -6.90 12.71 -2.65
C PRO A 295 -6.70 14.06 -1.95
N SER A 296 -7.65 14.49 -1.11
CA SER A 296 -7.52 15.71 -0.30
C SER A 296 -6.70 15.52 0.98
N GLY A 297 -6.20 14.31 1.24
CA GLY A 297 -5.45 13.96 2.45
C GLY A 297 -6.32 13.63 3.66
N SER A 298 -7.65 13.58 3.50
CA SER A 298 -8.57 13.18 4.58
C SER A 298 -8.60 11.67 4.74
N ILE A 299 -8.46 11.18 5.97
CA ILE A 299 -8.39 9.74 6.25
C ILE A 299 -9.80 9.20 6.41
N LEU A 300 -10.15 8.15 5.68
CA LEU A 300 -11.38 7.39 5.88
C LEU A 300 -11.07 6.13 6.68
N VAL A 301 -11.86 5.88 7.70
CA VAL A 301 -11.79 4.65 8.50
C VAL A 301 -13.16 4.00 8.51
N HIS A 302 -13.21 2.76 8.04
CA HIS A 302 -14.35 1.87 8.22
C HIS A 302 -14.08 0.97 9.42
N ALA A 303 -14.93 1.08 10.45
CA ALA A 303 -14.73 0.40 11.72
C ALA A 303 -16.03 -0.17 12.27
N VAL A 304 -15.88 -1.11 13.21
CA VAL A 304 -16.95 -1.54 14.11
C VAL A 304 -16.77 -0.85 15.45
N VAL A 305 -17.88 -0.44 16.05
CA VAL A 305 -17.92 0.19 17.39
C VAL A 305 -18.60 -0.71 18.41
N SER A 306 -18.50 -0.36 19.68
CA SER A 306 -19.14 -1.06 20.79
C SER A 306 -19.42 -0.08 21.93
N GLY A 307 -20.41 -0.36 22.77
CA GLY A 307 -20.76 0.51 23.90
C GLY A 307 -22.27 0.57 24.13
N PRO A 308 -22.73 1.46 25.03
CA PRO A 308 -24.14 1.64 25.32
C PRO A 308 -24.95 1.94 24.05
N GLY A 309 -26.06 1.21 23.84
CA GLY A 309 -26.95 1.39 22.67
C GLY A 309 -26.40 0.89 21.33
N VAL A 310 -25.20 0.30 21.31
CA VAL A 310 -24.62 -0.33 20.12
C VAL A 310 -24.92 -1.83 20.12
N ASN A 311 -25.41 -2.36 19.00
CA ASN A 311 -25.64 -3.78 18.74
C ASN A 311 -25.27 -4.11 17.29
N SER A 312 -25.47 -5.36 16.85
CA SER A 312 -25.08 -5.83 15.52
C SER A 312 -25.85 -5.23 14.33
N THR A 313 -26.79 -4.31 14.57
CA THR A 313 -27.54 -3.60 13.53
C THR A 313 -27.12 -2.13 13.39
N ASN A 314 -26.20 -1.65 14.25
CA ASN A 314 -25.74 -0.26 14.26
C ASN A 314 -24.28 -0.08 14.73
N ASP A 315 -23.46 -1.12 14.55
CA ASP A 315 -22.07 -1.15 14.99
C ASP A 315 -21.08 -0.79 13.88
N GLY A 316 -21.45 -0.87 12.59
CA GLY A 316 -20.63 -0.35 11.49
C GLY A 316 -20.66 1.17 11.38
N ILE A 317 -19.47 1.79 11.25
CA ILE A 317 -19.32 3.24 10.99
C ILE A 317 -18.28 3.53 9.90
N VAL A 318 -18.48 4.63 9.19
CA VAL A 318 -17.42 5.30 8.43
C VAL A 318 -17.20 6.67 9.01
N ILE A 319 -15.95 6.93 9.39
CA ILE A 319 -15.51 8.20 9.97
C ILE A 319 -14.40 8.79 9.09
N ALA A 320 -14.53 10.07 8.79
CA ALA A 320 -13.50 10.86 8.15
C ALA A 320 -12.71 11.62 9.22
N PHE A 321 -11.39 11.61 9.12
CA PHE A 321 -10.51 12.47 9.90
C PHE A 321 -9.97 13.54 8.96
N PHE A 322 -10.56 14.73 9.05
CA PHE A 322 -10.11 15.88 8.28
C PHE A 322 -8.87 16.48 8.93
N ARG A 323 -7.85 16.69 8.11
CA ARG A 323 -6.66 17.37 8.57
C ARG A 323 -6.89 18.88 8.50
N PHE A 324 -6.87 19.55 9.64
CA PHE A 324 -6.66 21.00 9.66
C PHE A 324 -5.15 21.26 9.61
N THR A 325 -4.73 22.24 8.82
CA THR A 325 -3.34 22.69 8.63
C THR A 325 -2.42 22.53 9.84
N LEU A 326 -1.21 21.98 9.62
CA LEU A 326 -0.02 21.90 10.50
C LEU A 326 -0.19 21.40 11.95
N SER A 327 -1.40 21.21 12.46
CA SER A 327 -1.64 20.65 13.78
C SER A 327 -1.74 19.12 13.70
N SER A 328 -1.39 18.46 14.80
CA SER A 328 -1.59 17.01 14.99
C SER A 328 -3.06 16.66 15.28
N SER A 329 -3.97 17.63 15.21
CA SER A 329 -5.37 17.44 15.54
C SER A 329 -6.20 17.19 14.29
N PHE A 330 -6.78 16.01 14.18
CA PHE A 330 -7.83 15.74 13.21
C PHE A 330 -9.16 16.27 13.72
N LEU A 331 -10.00 16.73 12.79
CA LEU A 331 -11.42 16.94 13.03
C LEU A 331 -12.19 15.71 12.54
N PRO A 332 -12.62 14.83 13.46
CA PRO A 332 -13.38 13.65 13.12
C PRO A 332 -14.82 14.02 12.74
N GLN A 333 -15.32 13.43 11.66
CA GLN A 333 -16.72 13.50 11.26
C GLN A 333 -17.23 12.10 10.93
N ILE A 334 -18.29 11.68 11.59
CA ILE A 334 -19.01 10.46 11.22
C ILE A 334 -19.75 10.76 9.92
N LEU A 335 -19.43 10.01 8.86
CA LEU A 335 -20.06 10.18 7.56
C LEU A 335 -21.33 9.33 7.46
N VAL A 336 -21.24 8.09 7.90
CA VAL A 336 -22.33 7.12 7.85
C VAL A 336 -22.19 6.12 8.98
N ARG A 337 -23.33 5.64 9.49
CA ARG A 337 -23.40 4.59 10.50
C ARG A 337 -24.59 3.69 10.21
N GLU A 338 -24.39 2.40 10.40
CA GLU A 338 -25.48 1.42 10.30
C GLU A 338 -26.59 1.74 11.31
N GLY A 339 -27.83 1.51 10.92
CA GLY A 339 -29.01 1.82 11.71
C GLY A 339 -29.44 3.28 11.67
N ASP A 340 -28.59 4.23 11.25
CA ASP A 340 -29.00 5.62 11.05
C ASP A 340 -29.90 5.76 9.81
N GLU A 341 -30.74 6.80 9.79
CA GLU A 341 -31.58 7.11 8.64
C GLU A 341 -30.71 7.55 7.46
N ALA A 342 -30.89 6.93 6.30
CA ALA A 342 -30.20 7.33 5.09
C ALA A 342 -30.76 8.69 4.62
N PRO A 343 -29.91 9.67 4.28
CA PRO A 343 -30.36 10.97 3.79
C PRO A 343 -31.32 10.83 2.61
N ASP A 344 -32.36 11.65 2.59
CA ASP A 344 -33.36 11.72 1.50
C ASP A 344 -34.13 10.42 1.22
N THR A 345 -34.15 9.46 2.16
CA THR A 345 -34.84 8.18 1.98
C THR A 345 -36.17 8.04 2.71
N GLN A 346 -36.69 9.12 3.31
CA GLN A 346 -37.98 9.13 4.02
C GLN A 346 -38.08 8.07 5.14
N GLY A 347 -37.06 7.94 5.98
CA GLY A 347 -37.06 7.01 7.11
C GLY A 347 -36.40 5.65 6.85
N LEU A 348 -35.90 5.36 5.64
CA LEU A 348 -35.13 4.12 5.43
C LEU A 348 -33.79 4.21 6.17
N ARG A 349 -33.34 3.07 6.69
CA ARG A 349 -32.12 2.98 7.49
C ARG A 349 -31.00 2.29 6.72
N ILE A 350 -29.77 2.69 7.02
CA ILE A 350 -28.58 2.01 6.50
C ILE A 350 -28.48 0.64 7.15
N ALA A 351 -28.79 -0.42 6.40
CA ALA A 351 -28.76 -1.77 6.94
C ALA A 351 -27.33 -2.31 7.12
N SER A 352 -26.44 -2.03 6.16
CA SER A 352 -25.06 -2.53 6.18
C SER A 352 -24.11 -1.67 5.34
N ILE A 353 -22.86 -1.57 5.76
CA ILE A 353 -21.77 -0.93 5.01
C ILE A 353 -20.84 -2.03 4.49
N LEU A 354 -21.01 -2.41 3.23
CA LEU A 354 -20.30 -3.56 2.66
C LEU A 354 -18.86 -3.23 2.30
N GLN A 355 -18.63 -2.05 1.74
CA GLN A 355 -17.35 -1.67 1.18
C GLN A 355 -17.14 -0.16 1.27
N VAL A 356 -15.91 0.21 1.61
CA VAL A 356 -15.39 1.57 1.55
C VAL A 356 -14.06 1.47 0.85
N ASP A 357 -13.96 2.17 -0.28
CA ASP A 357 -12.74 2.22 -1.08
C ASP A 357 -12.26 3.66 -1.16
N THR A 358 -10.94 3.78 -1.16
CA THR A 358 -10.22 4.99 -1.54
C THR A 358 -9.21 4.61 -2.62
N SER A 359 -8.55 5.60 -3.24
CA SER A 359 -7.43 5.31 -4.16
C SER A 359 -6.39 4.37 -3.53
N ASP A 360 -6.19 4.47 -2.21
CA ASP A 360 -5.14 3.76 -1.47
C ASP A 360 -5.67 2.94 -0.28
N SER A 361 -6.87 2.37 -0.39
CA SER A 361 -7.47 1.63 0.71
C SER A 361 -6.79 0.27 0.94
N VAL A 362 -6.55 -0.07 2.21
CA VAL A 362 -5.94 -1.33 2.68
C VAL A 362 -6.90 -2.14 3.53
#